data_AF-A0A831WUK2-F1
#
_entry.id   AF-A0A831WUK2-F1
#
_cell.length_a   1.000
_cell.length_b   1.000
_cell.length_c   1.000
_cell.angle_alpha   90.00
_cell.angle_beta   90.00
_cell.angle_gamma   90.00
#
_symmetry.space_group_name_H-M   'P 1'
#
loop_
_entity.id
_entity.type
_entity.pdbx_description
1 polymer ?
#
loop_
_entity_poly.entity_id
_entity_poly.type
_entity_poly.pdbx_seq_one_letter_code
_entity_poly.pdbx_strand_id
1 'polypeptide(L)'
;MRRQKGSALALTLIIAVLVSSVFNIQVVFGRQSDSRLRENVEAKIAPDLLASVRRAEREDFEDRPVEVIVQTSGAQFELDREAVESLGGQVGDYLESVAGFVARVPARAIRDLARRRSIRNLSFDSDVHATALTSHIENTTGASNVLYSNKQSVDGRGIGIAILDTGITESRKDFGNRIVARVDFTGEQNVTNLDPNGHGSHVAGVAAGAGVGANGVSYAGIAPKADLISVRVLDINGTGQASNVIKGIDWVIRNKDRYNIRVMNLSLGTSVTQSYKTDPLCQAVERAWKAGIVVVVSAGNLGKTSDGKPIWGGIKSPGNSPYVITVGASNSLQTDQRSDDIMTTYSSRGPTAIDHDIKPDIVAPGNKIVSVAADGCRLAAENPQFAVAGAPGYMIMNGTSVAAPVVAGAAALMLQANSSLTPAMVKAYLRYTAQRINSNYNNLLLDRLTQGSGLVNIDAAVRLAQTTVKNADRIAIGGSLLEKGQTLSTFGTTNTIAGQTVNFGRYLLYSDGLLFRDAIIMAKGFVLTDGFILTDGFILTDGFILTDGFILTDGFILTDGFILTDGFIL
;
A
#
# COMPACT_ATOMS: atom_id res chain seq x y z
N MET A 1 3.56 -22.27 -90.44
CA MET A 1 3.59 -23.06 -89.19
C MET A 1 4.23 -22.23 -88.08
N ARG A 2 3.67 -22.26 -86.85
CA ARG A 2 3.94 -21.44 -85.63
C ARG A 2 3.24 -20.06 -85.65
N ARG A 3 2.46 -19.62 -84.66
CA ARG A 3 2.01 -20.17 -83.35
C ARG A 3 0.67 -19.47 -82.99
N GLN A 4 -0.42 -20.23 -82.87
CA GLN A 4 -1.62 -19.85 -82.12
C GLN A 4 -1.39 -20.19 -80.64
N LYS A 5 -1.19 -19.19 -79.76
CA LYS A 5 -1.38 -19.29 -78.31
C LYS A 5 -1.57 -17.88 -77.75
N GLY A 6 -2.80 -17.39 -77.70
CA GLY A 6 -3.07 -16.00 -77.28
C GLY A 6 -4.51 -15.70 -76.92
N SER A 7 -5.23 -16.63 -76.28
CA SER A 7 -6.61 -16.36 -75.83
C SER A 7 -7.15 -17.23 -74.70
N ALA A 8 -6.35 -18.16 -74.14
CA ALA A 8 -6.78 -18.97 -72.99
C ALA A 8 -6.21 -18.50 -71.63
N LEU A 9 -5.01 -17.88 -71.58
CA LEU A 9 -4.41 -17.44 -70.31
C LEU A 9 -5.01 -16.14 -69.74
N ALA A 10 -5.59 -15.28 -70.58
CA ALA A 10 -6.16 -14.01 -70.12
C ALA A 10 -7.47 -14.22 -69.34
N LEU A 11 -8.27 -15.24 -69.70
CA LEU A 11 -9.55 -15.50 -69.05
C LEU A 11 -9.38 -16.19 -67.68
N THR A 12 -8.36 -17.06 -67.52
CA THR A 12 -8.07 -17.72 -66.23
C THR A 12 -7.46 -16.75 -65.21
N LEU A 13 -6.67 -15.76 -65.66
CA LEU A 13 -6.08 -14.75 -64.77
C LEU A 13 -7.13 -13.74 -64.26
N ILE A 14 -8.12 -13.37 -65.09
CA ILE A 14 -9.20 -12.46 -64.69
C ILE A 14 -10.14 -13.11 -63.67
N ILE A 15 -10.44 -14.41 -63.80
CA ILE A 15 -11.24 -15.15 -62.81
C ILE A 15 -10.48 -15.33 -61.49
N ALA A 16 -9.17 -15.61 -61.52
CA ALA A 16 -8.36 -15.73 -60.30
C ALA A 16 -8.19 -14.40 -59.54
N VAL A 17 -8.07 -13.27 -60.25
CA VAL A 17 -8.02 -11.93 -59.64
C VAL A 17 -9.38 -11.52 -59.08
N LEU A 18 -10.49 -11.83 -59.76
CA LEU A 18 -11.85 -11.57 -59.26
C LEU A 18 -12.19 -12.43 -58.02
N VAL A 19 -11.83 -13.71 -57.99
CA VAL A 19 -12.06 -14.57 -56.81
C VAL A 19 -11.20 -14.12 -55.62
N SER A 20 -9.95 -13.71 -55.84
CA SER A 20 -9.05 -13.21 -54.77
C SER A 20 -9.46 -11.84 -54.24
N SER A 21 -9.99 -10.96 -55.09
CA SER A 21 -10.50 -9.64 -54.66
C SER A 21 -11.85 -9.75 -53.98
N VAL A 22 -12.75 -10.66 -54.38
CA VAL A 22 -13.99 -10.96 -53.64
C VAL A 22 -13.69 -11.61 -52.28
N PHE A 23 -12.68 -12.48 -52.17
CA PHE A 23 -12.25 -13.06 -50.90
C PHE A 23 -11.62 -12.02 -49.95
N ASN A 24 -10.76 -11.14 -50.47
CA ASN A 24 -10.16 -10.05 -49.68
C ASN A 24 -11.21 -9.00 -49.25
N ILE A 25 -12.20 -8.72 -50.10
CA ILE A 25 -13.33 -7.85 -49.75
C ILE A 25 -14.15 -8.49 -48.61
N GLN A 26 -14.51 -9.78 -48.68
CA GLN A 26 -15.22 -10.46 -47.59
C GLN A 26 -14.42 -10.53 -46.28
N VAL A 27 -13.09 -10.71 -46.34
CA VAL A 27 -12.23 -10.74 -45.14
C VAL A 27 -12.05 -9.34 -44.51
N VAL A 28 -11.94 -8.29 -45.31
CA VAL A 28 -11.83 -6.90 -44.82
C VAL A 28 -13.17 -6.39 -44.26
N PHE A 29 -14.29 -6.67 -44.94
CA PHE A 29 -15.64 -6.37 -44.41
C PHE A 29 -15.97 -7.21 -43.17
N GLY A 30 -15.49 -8.46 -43.10
CA GLY A 30 -15.60 -9.32 -41.91
C GLY A 30 -14.81 -8.78 -40.72
N ARG A 31 -13.60 -8.26 -40.91
CA ARG A 31 -12.80 -7.65 -39.82
C ARG A 31 -13.39 -6.33 -39.33
N GLN A 32 -13.93 -5.49 -40.22
CA GLN A 32 -14.60 -4.23 -39.82
C GLN A 32 -15.97 -4.47 -39.17
N SER A 33 -16.71 -5.51 -39.55
CA SER A 33 -17.96 -5.85 -38.90
C SER A 33 -17.72 -6.43 -37.50
N ASP A 34 -16.70 -7.27 -37.34
CA ASP A 34 -16.35 -7.91 -36.07
C ASP A 34 -15.75 -6.90 -35.07
N SER A 35 -14.98 -5.91 -35.54
CA SER A 35 -14.49 -4.82 -34.68
C SER A 35 -15.64 -3.92 -34.19
N ARG A 36 -16.57 -3.53 -35.06
CA ARG A 36 -17.75 -2.73 -34.69
C ARG A 36 -18.71 -3.50 -33.77
N LEU A 37 -18.88 -4.80 -33.99
CA LEU A 37 -19.69 -5.66 -33.11
C LEU A 37 -19.07 -5.77 -31.72
N ARG A 38 -17.75 -5.94 -31.61
CA ARG A 38 -17.05 -5.97 -30.32
C ARG A 38 -17.16 -4.64 -29.58
N GLU A 39 -16.99 -3.52 -30.28
CA GLU A 39 -17.10 -2.17 -29.71
C GLU A 39 -18.51 -1.91 -29.16
N ASN A 40 -19.55 -2.33 -29.88
CA ASN A 40 -20.95 -2.22 -29.43
C ASN A 40 -21.29 -3.12 -28.22
N VAL A 41 -20.62 -4.26 -28.07
CA VAL A 41 -20.80 -5.16 -26.91
C VAL A 41 -20.10 -4.61 -25.68
N GLU A 42 -18.85 -4.17 -25.83
CA GLU A 42 -18.08 -3.58 -24.72
C GLU A 42 -18.68 -2.27 -24.22
N ALA A 43 -19.36 -1.50 -25.08
CA ALA A 43 -20.08 -0.28 -24.69
C ALA A 43 -21.21 -0.49 -23.67
N LYS A 44 -21.71 -1.73 -23.51
CA LYS A 44 -22.72 -2.09 -22.52
C LYS A 44 -22.14 -2.58 -21.19
N ILE A 45 -20.81 -2.64 -21.08
CA ILE A 45 -20.13 -3.13 -19.88
C ILE A 45 -19.47 -1.93 -19.22
N ALA A 46 -19.73 -1.72 -17.94
CA ALA A 46 -19.10 -0.66 -17.17
C ALA A 46 -17.56 -0.76 -17.27
N PRO A 47 -16.82 0.36 -17.39
CA PRO A 47 -15.38 0.33 -17.69
C PRO A 47 -14.52 -0.48 -16.70
N ASP A 48 -14.86 -0.42 -15.43
CA ASP A 48 -14.24 -1.16 -14.33
C ASP A 48 -14.52 -2.68 -14.42
N LEU A 49 -15.76 -3.05 -14.71
CA LEU A 49 -16.15 -4.44 -14.96
C LEU A 49 -15.46 -4.98 -16.22
N LEU A 50 -15.39 -4.21 -17.30
CA LEU A 50 -14.69 -4.58 -18.53
C LEU A 50 -13.18 -4.77 -18.30
N ALA A 51 -12.56 -3.91 -17.49
CA ALA A 51 -11.16 -4.05 -17.10
C ALA A 51 -10.93 -5.34 -16.29
N SER A 52 -11.88 -5.72 -15.43
CA SER A 52 -11.86 -6.99 -14.69
C SER A 52 -11.98 -8.21 -15.61
N VAL A 53 -12.90 -8.18 -16.59
CA VAL A 53 -13.07 -9.26 -17.58
C VAL A 53 -11.80 -9.46 -18.41
N ARG A 54 -11.25 -8.36 -18.97
CA ARG A 54 -9.99 -8.41 -19.75
C ARG A 54 -8.80 -8.91 -18.93
N ARG A 55 -8.83 -8.74 -17.60
CA ARG A 55 -7.82 -9.27 -16.69
C ARG A 55 -8.01 -10.78 -16.49
N ALA A 56 -9.24 -11.22 -16.23
CA ALA A 56 -9.58 -12.63 -16.06
C ALA A 56 -9.20 -13.46 -17.31
N GLU A 57 -9.44 -12.93 -18.51
CA GLU A 57 -9.04 -13.56 -19.80
C GLU A 57 -7.52 -13.70 -19.95
N ARG A 58 -6.74 -12.72 -19.47
CA ARG A 58 -5.27 -12.77 -19.56
C ARG A 58 -4.63 -13.71 -18.54
N GLU A 59 -5.34 -14.00 -17.46
CA GLU A 59 -4.82 -14.69 -16.29
C GLU A 59 -5.48 -16.06 -16.05
N ASP A 60 -6.32 -16.53 -16.99
CA ASP A 60 -7.02 -17.83 -16.94
C ASP A 60 -7.94 -18.00 -15.71
N PHE A 61 -8.51 -16.89 -15.20
CA PHE A 61 -9.44 -16.85 -14.06
C PHE A 61 -10.88 -16.59 -14.46
N GLU A 62 -11.25 -17.02 -15.65
CA GLU A 62 -12.56 -16.79 -16.27
C GLU A 62 -13.75 -17.39 -15.49
N ASP A 63 -13.49 -18.40 -14.65
CA ASP A 63 -14.46 -19.02 -13.73
C ASP A 63 -14.75 -18.20 -12.47
N ARG A 64 -13.94 -17.18 -12.17
CA ARG A 64 -14.11 -16.41 -10.92
C ARG A 64 -15.46 -15.70 -10.93
N PRO A 65 -16.32 -15.92 -9.91
CA PRO A 65 -17.62 -15.28 -9.85
C PRO A 65 -17.46 -13.78 -9.55
N VAL A 66 -18.21 -12.97 -10.27
CA VAL A 66 -18.36 -11.51 -10.08
C VAL A 66 -19.84 -11.20 -9.85
N GLU A 67 -20.09 -10.33 -8.87
CA GLU A 67 -21.43 -9.82 -8.56
C GLU A 67 -21.71 -8.59 -9.43
N VAL A 68 -22.81 -8.64 -10.18
CA VAL A 68 -23.15 -7.65 -11.19
C VAL A 68 -24.61 -7.26 -11.11
N ILE A 69 -24.89 -6.03 -11.50
CA ILE A 69 -26.23 -5.53 -11.80
C ILE A 69 -26.45 -5.66 -13.31
N VAL A 70 -27.43 -6.46 -13.70
CA VAL A 70 -27.86 -6.66 -15.10
C VAL A 70 -29.06 -5.76 -15.38
N GLN A 71 -28.87 -4.68 -16.13
CA GLN A 71 -29.98 -3.83 -16.58
C GLN A 71 -30.56 -4.39 -17.87
N THR A 72 -31.83 -4.79 -17.84
CA THR A 72 -32.54 -5.42 -18.96
C THR A 72 -33.65 -4.51 -19.49
N SER A 73 -34.23 -4.81 -20.66
CA SER A 73 -35.52 -4.29 -21.06
C SER A 73 -36.60 -5.09 -20.32
N GLY A 74 -37.38 -4.46 -19.44
CA GLY A 74 -38.28 -5.16 -18.49
C GLY A 74 -39.23 -6.21 -19.08
N ALA A 75 -39.52 -6.19 -20.38
CA ALA A 75 -40.28 -7.22 -21.08
C ALA A 75 -39.53 -8.55 -21.33
N GLN A 76 -38.21 -8.60 -21.13
CA GLN A 76 -37.36 -9.78 -21.35
C GLN A 76 -36.62 -10.24 -20.08
N PHE A 77 -37.07 -9.80 -18.91
CA PHE A 77 -36.46 -10.15 -17.62
C PHE A 77 -36.28 -11.67 -17.44
N GLU A 78 -37.33 -12.45 -17.66
CA GLU A 78 -37.27 -13.92 -17.52
C GLU A 78 -36.29 -14.58 -18.51
N LEU A 79 -36.20 -14.07 -19.74
CA LEU A 79 -35.28 -14.60 -20.74
C LEU A 79 -33.82 -14.29 -20.42
N ASP A 80 -33.53 -13.15 -19.78
CA ASP A 80 -32.18 -12.79 -19.36
C ASP A 80 -31.78 -13.50 -18.06
N ARG A 81 -32.76 -13.80 -17.20
CA ARG A 81 -32.60 -14.64 -16.01
C ARG A 81 -32.15 -16.05 -16.38
N GLU A 82 -32.87 -16.70 -17.29
CA GLU A 82 -32.50 -18.02 -17.83
C GLU A 82 -31.12 -18.00 -18.50
N ALA A 83 -30.77 -16.90 -19.18
CA ALA A 83 -29.46 -16.76 -19.80
C ALA A 83 -28.33 -16.74 -18.76
N VAL A 84 -28.50 -16.02 -17.65
CA VAL A 84 -27.55 -16.00 -16.53
C VAL A 84 -27.35 -17.41 -15.97
N GLU A 85 -28.42 -18.16 -15.73
CA GLU A 85 -28.34 -19.54 -15.23
C GLU A 85 -27.66 -20.49 -16.23
N SER A 86 -28.00 -20.36 -17.52
CA SER A 86 -27.40 -21.18 -18.59
C SER A 86 -25.89 -20.96 -18.76
N LEU A 87 -25.38 -19.78 -18.37
CA LEU A 87 -23.97 -19.43 -18.39
C LEU A 87 -23.25 -19.77 -17.06
N GLY A 88 -23.90 -20.54 -16.17
CA GLY A 88 -23.35 -20.96 -14.89
C GLY A 88 -23.39 -19.88 -13.81
N GLY A 89 -24.22 -18.85 -13.99
CA GLY A 89 -24.47 -17.81 -13.01
C GLY A 89 -25.63 -18.13 -12.07
N GLN A 90 -25.77 -17.32 -11.02
CA GLN A 90 -26.87 -17.33 -10.07
C GLN A 90 -27.58 -15.99 -10.12
N VAL A 91 -28.91 -16.03 -10.13
CA VAL A 91 -29.76 -14.84 -10.19
C VAL A 91 -30.16 -14.45 -8.77
N GLY A 92 -30.01 -13.17 -8.45
CA GLY A 92 -30.46 -12.55 -7.20
C GLY A 92 -31.73 -11.70 -7.40
N ASP A 93 -31.84 -10.64 -6.59
CA ASP A 93 -33.07 -9.85 -6.51
C ASP A 93 -33.34 -8.98 -7.74
N TYR A 94 -34.63 -8.77 -8.03
CA TYR A 94 -35.09 -7.81 -9.04
C TYR A 94 -35.01 -6.37 -8.53
N LEU A 95 -34.51 -5.47 -9.37
CA LEU A 95 -34.28 -4.06 -9.09
C LEU A 95 -35.20 -3.21 -9.97
N GLU A 96 -36.39 -2.89 -9.44
CA GLU A 96 -37.45 -2.18 -10.17
C GLU A 96 -36.98 -0.82 -10.71
N SER A 97 -36.27 -0.03 -9.91
CA SER A 97 -35.86 1.35 -10.25
C SER A 97 -34.93 1.46 -11.45
N VAL A 98 -34.22 0.37 -11.79
CA VAL A 98 -33.31 0.30 -12.95
C VAL A 98 -33.79 -0.68 -14.02
N ALA A 99 -34.95 -1.30 -13.80
CA ALA A 99 -35.46 -2.43 -14.59
C ALA A 99 -34.33 -3.44 -14.87
N GLY A 100 -33.80 -4.01 -13.79
CA GLY A 100 -32.66 -4.92 -13.81
C GLY A 100 -32.71 -5.90 -12.65
N PHE A 101 -31.63 -6.64 -12.44
CA PHE A 101 -31.50 -7.59 -11.33
C PHE A 101 -30.04 -7.82 -10.95
N VAL A 102 -29.83 -8.30 -9.73
CA VAL A 102 -28.52 -8.73 -9.25
C VAL A 102 -28.22 -10.12 -9.80
N ALA A 103 -26.99 -10.38 -10.22
CA ALA A 103 -26.53 -11.70 -10.62
C ALA A 103 -25.10 -11.94 -10.17
N ARG A 104 -24.78 -13.18 -9.80
CA ARG A 104 -23.40 -13.65 -9.60
C ARG A 104 -23.03 -14.53 -10.79
N VAL A 105 -22.09 -14.11 -11.61
CA VAL A 105 -21.74 -14.79 -12.87
C VAL A 105 -20.24 -15.03 -12.99
N PRO A 106 -19.77 -16.10 -13.67
CA PRO A 106 -18.38 -16.23 -14.06
C PRO A 106 -17.94 -15.04 -14.92
N ALA A 107 -16.70 -14.58 -14.78
CA ALA A 107 -16.18 -13.45 -15.55
C ALA A 107 -16.30 -13.65 -17.08
N ARG A 108 -16.15 -14.88 -17.58
CA ARG A 108 -16.37 -15.18 -19.02
C ARG A 108 -17.78 -14.87 -19.51
N ALA A 109 -18.79 -15.00 -18.65
CA ALA A 109 -20.20 -14.87 -19.03
C ALA A 109 -20.59 -13.41 -19.33
N ILE A 110 -19.80 -12.43 -18.86
CA ILE A 110 -20.13 -11.00 -18.98
C ILE A 110 -20.25 -10.55 -20.44
N ARG A 111 -19.35 -10.99 -21.33
CA ARG A 111 -19.42 -10.62 -22.75
C ARG A 111 -20.61 -11.27 -23.45
N ASP A 112 -20.92 -12.52 -23.09
CA ASP A 112 -22.05 -13.24 -23.68
C ASP A 112 -23.39 -12.66 -23.25
N LEU A 113 -23.48 -12.22 -22.00
CA LEU A 113 -24.61 -11.42 -21.51
C LEU A 113 -24.70 -10.09 -22.26
N ALA A 114 -23.60 -9.34 -22.40
CA ALA A 114 -23.60 -8.05 -23.10
C ALA A 114 -24.04 -8.15 -24.58
N ARG A 115 -23.82 -9.30 -25.25
CA ARG A 115 -24.27 -9.55 -26.63
C ARG A 115 -25.79 -9.59 -26.76
N ARG A 116 -26.52 -9.88 -25.70
CA ARG A 116 -27.99 -9.96 -25.73
C ARG A 116 -28.58 -8.58 -26.02
N ARG A 117 -29.59 -8.54 -26.89
CA ARG A 117 -30.24 -7.27 -27.28
C ARG A 117 -31.06 -6.65 -26.14
N SER A 118 -31.60 -7.49 -25.26
CA SER A 118 -32.35 -7.13 -24.06
C SER A 118 -31.48 -6.48 -22.98
N ILE A 119 -30.22 -6.91 -22.85
CA ILE A 119 -29.29 -6.33 -21.89
C ILE A 119 -28.84 -4.95 -22.38
N ARG A 120 -29.19 -3.94 -21.58
CA ARG A 120 -28.85 -2.54 -21.82
C ARG A 120 -27.49 -2.19 -21.23
N ASN A 121 -27.21 -2.67 -20.03
CA ASN A 121 -25.95 -2.39 -19.34
C ASN A 121 -25.62 -3.46 -18.28
N LEU A 122 -24.34 -3.65 -18.01
CA LEU A 122 -23.78 -4.51 -16.97
C LEU A 122 -22.80 -3.69 -16.12
N SER A 123 -23.01 -3.65 -14.82
CA SER A 123 -22.14 -2.97 -13.85
C SER A 123 -21.82 -3.90 -12.68
N PHE A 124 -20.77 -3.62 -11.91
CA PHE A 124 -20.60 -4.30 -10.61
C PHE A 124 -21.77 -4.00 -9.67
N ASP A 125 -22.14 -4.98 -8.85
CA ASP A 125 -22.93 -4.74 -7.65
C ASP A 125 -21.98 -4.30 -6.54
N SER A 126 -21.72 -2.99 -6.50
CA SER A 126 -20.74 -2.39 -5.60
C SER A 126 -21.31 -2.19 -4.21
N ASP A 127 -20.50 -2.45 -3.18
CA ASP A 127 -20.86 -2.14 -1.79
C ASP A 127 -21.23 -0.64 -1.64
N VAL A 128 -22.41 -0.36 -1.07
CA VAL A 128 -22.87 0.99 -0.73
C VAL A 128 -22.82 1.16 0.78
N HIS A 129 -22.03 2.12 1.25
CA HIS A 129 -21.90 2.44 2.68
C HIS A 129 -22.70 3.69 3.04
N ALA A 130 -23.36 3.69 4.21
CA ALA A 130 -23.99 4.91 4.75
C ALA A 130 -22.91 5.98 5.01
N THR A 131 -23.17 7.22 4.58
CA THR A 131 -22.30 8.38 4.83
C THR A 131 -22.36 8.83 6.29
N ALA A 132 -21.82 8.03 7.20
CA ALA A 132 -21.07 8.62 8.30
C ALA A 132 -19.81 9.23 7.67
N LEU A 133 -19.47 10.47 7.99
CA LEU A 133 -18.22 11.09 7.54
C LEU A 133 -17.08 10.34 8.24
N THR A 134 -16.60 9.28 7.60
CA THR A 134 -15.45 8.48 8.00
C THR A 134 -14.24 9.38 8.12
N SER A 135 -13.25 8.95 8.89
CA SER A 135 -12.03 9.73 9.08
C SER A 135 -11.31 9.90 7.75
N HIS A 136 -10.86 11.12 7.44
CA HIS A 136 -10.10 11.41 6.23
C HIS A 136 -8.88 10.47 6.08
N ILE A 137 -8.17 10.19 7.18
CA ILE A 137 -7.02 9.28 7.15
C ILE A 137 -7.42 7.83 6.90
N GLU A 138 -8.64 7.40 7.27
CA GLU A 138 -9.14 6.07 6.94
C GLU A 138 -9.42 5.95 5.44
N ASN A 139 -10.06 6.96 4.86
CA ASN A 139 -10.43 6.95 3.44
C ASN A 139 -9.21 7.03 2.53
N THR A 140 -8.35 8.04 2.70
CA THR A 140 -7.18 8.26 1.82
C THR A 140 -6.15 7.12 1.88
N THR A 141 -6.11 6.35 2.98
CA THR A 141 -5.19 5.21 3.11
C THR A 141 -5.79 3.86 2.73
N GLY A 142 -7.12 3.81 2.54
CA GLY A 142 -7.88 2.58 2.33
C GLY A 142 -8.17 1.79 3.61
N ALA A 143 -7.96 2.34 4.81
CA ALA A 143 -8.33 1.66 6.05
C ALA A 143 -9.85 1.48 6.16
N SER A 144 -10.66 2.40 5.61
CA SER A 144 -12.12 2.27 5.63
C SER A 144 -12.60 1.00 4.91
N ASN A 145 -11.95 0.60 3.81
CA ASN A 145 -12.27 -0.63 3.08
C ASN A 145 -12.14 -1.90 3.95
N VAL A 146 -11.23 -1.90 4.93
CA VAL A 146 -10.98 -3.06 5.80
C VAL A 146 -11.76 -2.99 7.11
N LEU A 147 -11.98 -1.78 7.64
CA LEU A 147 -12.77 -1.55 8.84
C LEU A 147 -14.25 -1.89 8.61
N TYR A 148 -14.78 -1.55 7.43
CA TYR A 148 -16.19 -1.70 7.08
C TYR A 148 -16.45 -2.84 6.08
N SER A 149 -15.50 -3.77 5.94
CA SER A 149 -15.64 -4.93 5.07
C SER A 149 -16.70 -5.92 5.59
N ASN A 150 -17.58 -6.38 4.71
CA ASN A 150 -18.61 -7.40 5.02
C ASN A 150 -18.05 -8.83 5.16
N LYS A 151 -16.82 -9.09 4.67
CA LYS A 151 -16.27 -10.46 4.56
C LYS A 151 -15.34 -10.84 5.71
N GLN A 152 -14.54 -9.89 6.21
CA GLN A 152 -13.69 -10.07 7.40
C GLN A 152 -13.14 -8.71 7.86
N SER A 153 -13.91 -7.98 8.66
CA SER A 153 -13.48 -6.67 9.17
C SER A 153 -12.34 -6.81 10.18
N VAL A 154 -11.38 -5.89 10.11
CA VAL A 154 -10.27 -5.76 11.07
C VAL A 154 -10.19 -4.31 11.54
N ASP A 155 -10.06 -4.13 12.85
CA ASP A 155 -10.15 -2.85 13.57
C ASP A 155 -9.04 -2.66 14.63
N GLY A 156 -8.07 -3.59 14.66
CA GLY A 156 -6.93 -3.63 15.57
C GLY A 156 -7.19 -4.31 16.90
N ARG A 157 -8.41 -4.82 17.15
CA ARG A 157 -8.79 -5.41 18.45
C ARG A 157 -7.82 -6.51 18.88
N GLY A 158 -7.40 -6.41 20.14
CA GLY A 158 -6.51 -7.37 20.78
C GLY A 158 -5.05 -7.22 20.39
N ILE A 159 -4.67 -6.21 19.60
CA ILE A 159 -3.28 -5.88 19.31
C ILE A 159 -2.86 -4.66 20.14
N GLY A 160 -1.77 -4.81 20.91
CA GLY A 160 -1.16 -3.73 21.67
C GLY A 160 -0.22 -2.88 20.81
N ILE A 161 -0.44 -1.56 20.81
CA ILE A 161 0.42 -0.55 20.19
C ILE A 161 1.08 0.27 21.31
N ALA A 162 2.40 0.15 21.44
CA ALA A 162 3.19 0.98 22.34
C ALA A 162 3.56 2.32 21.68
N ILE A 163 3.16 3.42 22.31
CA ILE A 163 3.46 4.78 21.89
C ILE A 163 4.56 5.32 22.80
N LEU A 164 5.78 5.44 22.26
CA LEU A 164 6.92 6.02 22.97
C LEU A 164 6.99 7.52 22.66
N ASP A 165 6.44 8.34 23.56
CA ASP A 165 6.21 9.77 23.29
C ASP A 165 6.09 10.59 24.60
N THR A 166 5.32 11.68 24.61
CA THR A 166 5.09 12.58 25.76
C THR A 166 4.04 12.09 26.76
N GLY A 167 3.43 10.93 26.49
CA GLY A 167 2.33 10.38 27.28
C GLY A 167 1.03 10.25 26.47
N ILE A 168 -0.01 9.72 27.08
CA ILE A 168 -1.36 9.67 26.51
C ILE A 168 -2.33 10.06 27.62
N THR A 169 -3.14 11.09 27.38
CA THR A 169 -4.15 11.49 28.36
C THR A 169 -5.25 10.43 28.51
N GLU A 170 -5.69 10.18 29.75
CA GLU A 170 -6.83 9.31 30.01
C GLU A 170 -8.19 10.02 29.90
N SER A 171 -8.21 11.36 29.92
CA SER A 171 -9.46 12.14 29.98
C SER A 171 -10.30 12.05 28.72
N ARG A 172 -9.71 11.61 27.60
CA ARG A 172 -10.34 11.64 26.28
C ARG A 172 -11.08 10.34 25.99
N LYS A 173 -12.36 10.46 25.66
CA LYS A 173 -13.25 9.34 25.29
C LYS A 173 -12.74 8.53 24.10
N ASP A 174 -11.95 9.15 23.21
CA ASP A 174 -11.32 8.45 22.09
C ASP A 174 -10.46 7.27 22.52
N PHE A 175 -9.87 7.30 23.73
CA PHE A 175 -9.06 6.19 24.23
C PHE A 175 -9.85 5.24 25.12
N GLY A 176 -10.74 5.77 25.97
CA GLY A 176 -11.53 4.98 26.91
C GLY A 176 -10.66 4.04 27.75
N ASN A 177 -11.12 2.80 27.93
CA ASN A 177 -10.39 1.80 28.72
C ASN A 177 -9.27 1.08 27.95
N ARG A 178 -8.95 1.49 26.72
CA ARG A 178 -7.96 0.81 25.87
C ARG A 178 -6.52 1.19 26.18
N ILE A 179 -6.28 2.18 27.04
CA ILE A 179 -4.92 2.43 27.54
C ILE A 179 -4.65 1.43 28.68
N VAL A 180 -4.11 0.26 28.31
CA VAL A 180 -3.97 -0.91 29.19
C VAL A 180 -2.71 -0.88 30.06
N ALA A 181 -1.75 -0.03 29.71
CA ALA A 181 -0.55 0.20 30.52
C ALA A 181 -0.01 1.62 30.32
N ARG A 182 0.59 2.16 31.39
CA ARG A 182 1.24 3.47 31.40
C ARG A 182 2.53 3.40 32.20
N VAL A 183 3.61 3.94 31.67
CA VAL A 183 4.90 4.06 32.34
C VAL A 183 5.57 5.38 31.98
N ASP A 184 6.37 5.90 32.89
CA ASP A 184 7.07 7.18 32.74
C ASP A 184 8.56 7.02 33.04
N PHE A 185 9.40 7.47 32.11
CA PHE A 185 10.86 7.47 32.21
C PHE A 185 11.47 8.87 32.22
N THR A 186 10.65 9.93 32.26
CA THR A 186 11.11 11.33 32.26
C THR A 186 11.59 11.80 33.63
N GLY A 187 11.06 11.21 34.70
CA GLY A 187 11.27 11.64 36.07
C GLY A 187 10.32 12.75 36.53
N GLU A 188 9.42 13.23 35.68
CA GLU A 188 8.35 14.16 36.06
C GLU A 188 7.31 13.43 36.92
N GLN A 189 6.97 13.97 38.08
CA GLN A 189 6.07 13.32 39.03
C GLN A 189 4.60 13.64 38.74
N ASN A 190 3.70 12.71 39.08
CA ASN A 190 2.24 12.88 39.06
C ASN A 190 1.62 13.20 37.69
N VAL A 191 2.26 12.77 36.60
CA VAL A 191 1.82 13.09 35.22
C VAL A 191 1.65 11.85 34.32
N THR A 192 1.74 10.65 34.87
CA THR A 192 1.68 9.38 34.11
C THR A 192 0.33 9.14 33.41
N ASN A 193 -0.76 9.70 33.95
CA ASN A 193 -2.10 9.62 33.37
C ASN A 193 -2.43 10.77 32.41
N LEU A 194 -1.49 11.71 32.28
CA LEU A 194 -1.65 12.94 31.52
C LEU A 194 -0.73 12.92 30.30
N ASP A 195 -0.95 13.90 29.44
CA ASP A 195 0.00 14.29 28.40
C ASP A 195 0.12 15.82 28.40
N PRO A 196 0.95 16.38 29.29
CA PRO A 196 1.09 17.83 29.42
C PRO A 196 1.59 18.52 28.15
N ASN A 197 2.31 17.79 27.29
CA ASN A 197 2.74 18.31 26.00
C ASN A 197 1.62 18.28 24.95
N GLY A 198 0.98 17.11 24.80
CA GLY A 198 -0.13 16.86 23.86
C GLY A 198 0.26 16.06 22.61
N HIS A 199 1.54 15.94 22.28
CA HIS A 199 2.00 15.26 21.07
C HIS A 199 1.68 13.75 21.10
N GLY A 200 1.97 13.07 22.21
CA GLY A 200 1.74 11.64 22.34
C GLY A 200 0.26 11.24 22.26
N SER A 201 -0.64 12.07 22.77
CA SER A 201 -2.09 11.88 22.62
C SER A 201 -2.54 12.05 21.18
N HIS A 202 -1.98 13.01 20.44
CA HIS A 202 -2.27 13.16 19.00
C HIS A 202 -1.80 11.93 18.22
N VAL A 203 -0.57 11.49 18.46
CA VAL A 203 0.02 10.29 17.85
C VAL A 203 -0.80 9.04 18.15
N ALA A 204 -1.18 8.84 19.42
CA ALA A 204 -2.04 7.72 19.83
C ALA A 204 -3.43 7.78 19.19
N GLY A 205 -3.99 8.99 19.03
CA GLY A 205 -5.25 9.22 18.35
C GLY A 205 -5.19 8.84 16.87
N VAL A 206 -4.11 9.19 16.15
CA VAL A 206 -3.92 8.79 14.75
C VAL A 206 -3.78 7.27 14.61
N ALA A 207 -3.05 6.63 15.54
CA ALA A 207 -2.86 5.19 15.50
C ALA A 207 -4.16 4.42 15.80
N ALA A 208 -4.88 4.82 16.85
CA ALA A 208 -5.94 4.01 17.44
C ALA A 208 -7.06 4.79 18.14
N GLY A 209 -7.28 6.08 17.84
CA GLY A 209 -8.40 6.84 18.37
C GLY A 209 -9.74 6.22 17.95
N ALA A 210 -10.71 6.12 18.87
CA ALA A 210 -12.01 5.52 18.58
C ALA A 210 -12.87 6.34 17.62
N GLY A 211 -12.47 7.59 17.34
CA GLY A 211 -13.16 8.46 16.40
C GLY A 211 -14.48 8.98 16.92
N VAL A 212 -14.50 9.38 18.21
CA VAL A 212 -15.68 10.01 18.84
C VAL A 212 -16.14 11.20 18.00
N GLY A 213 -15.17 11.94 17.45
CA GLY A 213 -15.40 12.97 16.46
C GLY A 213 -16.07 14.21 17.04
N ALA A 214 -16.52 15.07 16.12
CA ALA A 214 -17.35 16.22 16.44
C ALA A 214 -18.23 16.58 15.24
N ASN A 215 -19.43 17.12 15.51
CA ASN A 215 -20.38 17.58 14.48
C ASN A 215 -20.66 16.55 13.37
N GLY A 216 -20.73 15.26 13.73
CA GLY A 216 -20.98 14.18 12.77
C GLY A 216 -19.77 13.78 11.92
N VAL A 217 -18.60 14.39 12.11
CA VAL A 217 -17.32 14.01 11.50
C VAL A 217 -16.56 13.11 12.46
N SER A 218 -16.19 11.91 12.01
CA SER A 218 -15.30 11.04 12.77
C SER A 218 -13.84 11.45 12.56
N TYR A 219 -13.05 11.37 13.63
CA TYR A 219 -11.58 11.49 13.60
C TYR A 219 -10.94 10.20 14.10
N ALA A 220 -11.47 9.07 13.66
CA ALA A 220 -10.94 7.76 14.00
C ALA A 220 -9.48 7.62 13.56
N GLY A 221 -8.71 6.94 14.39
CA GLY A 221 -7.39 6.43 14.04
C GLY A 221 -7.50 5.18 13.16
N ILE A 222 -6.38 4.72 12.65
CA ILE A 222 -6.35 3.60 11.70
C ILE A 222 -6.79 2.26 12.34
N ALA A 223 -6.45 2.04 13.62
CA ALA A 223 -6.78 0.81 14.36
C ALA A 223 -7.64 1.14 15.61
N PRO A 224 -8.91 1.56 15.43
CA PRO A 224 -9.71 2.21 16.47
C PRO A 224 -10.06 1.30 17.67
N LYS A 225 -9.81 -0.01 17.60
CA LYS A 225 -10.02 -0.97 18.69
C LYS A 225 -8.73 -1.58 19.23
N ALA A 226 -7.56 -1.15 18.78
CA ALA A 226 -6.28 -1.57 19.34
C ALA A 226 -6.11 -1.10 20.80
N ASP A 227 -5.36 -1.88 21.57
CA ASP A 227 -4.94 -1.52 22.92
C ASP A 227 -3.73 -0.59 22.84
N LEU A 228 -3.71 0.44 23.70
CA LEU A 228 -2.66 1.45 23.75
C LEU A 228 -1.81 1.25 25.01
N ILE A 229 -0.49 1.34 24.81
CA ILE A 229 0.49 1.33 25.88
C ILE A 229 1.19 2.69 25.86
N SER A 230 0.96 3.50 26.88
CA SER A 230 1.59 4.81 27.02
C SER A 230 2.99 4.65 27.63
N VAL A 231 4.02 4.91 26.84
CA VAL A 231 5.41 4.84 27.28
C VAL A 231 6.00 6.24 27.20
N ARG A 232 5.88 6.99 28.30
CA ARG A 232 6.35 8.37 28.32
C ARG A 232 7.87 8.42 28.45
N VAL A 233 8.52 8.95 27.43
CA VAL A 233 9.99 9.07 27.32
C VAL A 233 10.42 10.49 26.97
N LEU A 234 9.46 11.36 26.62
CA LEU A 234 9.64 12.79 26.37
C LEU A 234 8.89 13.59 27.45
N ASP A 235 9.51 14.68 27.89
CA ASP A 235 8.99 15.57 28.92
C ASP A 235 7.89 16.52 28.39
N ILE A 236 7.42 17.45 29.23
CA ILE A 236 6.45 18.49 28.85
C ILE A 236 6.90 19.34 27.65
N ASN A 237 8.20 19.48 27.41
CA ASN A 237 8.75 20.22 26.28
C ASN A 237 8.84 19.37 25.00
N GLY A 238 8.48 18.08 25.07
CA GLY A 238 8.66 17.15 23.95
C GLY A 238 10.12 16.72 23.79
N THR A 239 10.93 16.87 24.84
CA THR A 239 12.36 16.56 24.84
C THR A 239 12.64 15.36 25.73
N GLY A 240 13.58 14.51 25.33
CA GLY A 240 13.97 13.36 26.13
C GLY A 240 15.37 12.88 25.78
N GLN A 241 16.01 12.21 26.73
CA GLN A 241 17.32 11.60 26.52
C GLN A 241 17.16 10.24 25.83
N ALA A 242 18.12 9.86 24.99
CA ALA A 242 18.13 8.53 24.36
C ALA A 242 18.05 7.39 25.38
N SER A 243 18.63 7.57 26.57
CA SER A 243 18.56 6.61 27.68
C SER A 243 17.13 6.37 28.18
N ASN A 244 16.26 7.40 28.18
CA ASN A 244 14.85 7.25 28.55
C ASN A 244 14.09 6.45 27.48
N VAL A 245 14.37 6.74 26.20
CA VAL A 245 13.79 6.00 25.08
C VAL A 245 14.20 4.52 25.13
N ILE A 246 15.49 4.24 25.34
CA ILE A 246 16.00 2.86 25.47
C ILE A 246 15.35 2.13 26.65
N LYS A 247 15.22 2.76 27.82
CA LYS A 247 14.49 2.18 28.97
C LYS A 247 13.03 1.88 28.63
N GLY A 248 12.38 2.75 27.85
CA GLY A 248 11.03 2.55 27.33
C GLY A 248 10.94 1.32 26.41
N ILE A 249 11.88 1.19 25.46
CA ILE A 249 11.99 0.04 24.56
C ILE A 249 12.19 -1.25 25.36
N ASP A 250 13.10 -1.25 26.34
CA ASP A 250 13.37 -2.41 27.20
C ASP A 250 12.15 -2.81 28.04
N TRP A 251 11.36 -1.83 28.49
CA TRP A 251 10.11 -2.10 29.19
C TRP A 251 9.07 -2.72 28.25
N VAL A 252 8.94 -2.20 27.02
CA VAL A 252 8.05 -2.75 25.99
C VAL A 252 8.40 -4.21 25.68
N ILE A 253 9.68 -4.51 25.44
CA ILE A 253 10.15 -5.89 25.16
C ILE A 253 9.80 -6.83 26.32
N ARG A 254 10.06 -6.41 27.57
CA ARG A 254 9.77 -7.23 28.76
C ARG A 254 8.28 -7.47 29.00
N ASN A 255 7.41 -6.56 28.57
CA ASN A 255 5.98 -6.64 28.82
C ASN A 255 5.17 -7.01 27.56
N LYS A 256 5.82 -7.36 26.45
CA LYS A 256 5.15 -7.60 25.17
C LYS A 256 4.08 -8.69 25.27
N ASP A 257 4.35 -9.78 26.00
CA ASP A 257 3.41 -10.90 26.09
C ASP A 257 2.26 -10.58 27.05
N ARG A 258 2.53 -9.80 28.09
CA ARG A 258 1.52 -9.39 29.09
C ARG A 258 0.42 -8.52 28.48
N TYR A 259 0.78 -7.60 27.58
CA TYR A 259 -0.15 -6.65 26.97
C TYR A 259 -0.35 -6.88 25.47
N ASN A 260 0.06 -8.05 24.97
CA ASN A 260 0.10 -8.39 23.54
C ASN A 260 0.65 -7.24 22.66
N ILE A 261 1.76 -6.63 23.08
CA ILE A 261 2.40 -5.54 22.35
C ILE A 261 3.06 -6.13 21.10
N ARG A 262 2.47 -5.82 19.94
CA ARG A 262 2.97 -6.29 18.65
C ARG A 262 3.51 -5.16 17.78
N VAL A 263 3.16 -3.92 18.10
CA VAL A 263 3.59 -2.73 17.37
C VAL A 263 4.17 -1.70 18.36
N MET A 264 5.25 -1.06 17.96
CA MET A 264 5.88 0.04 18.70
C MET A 264 6.07 1.23 17.77
N ASN A 265 5.55 2.39 18.15
CA ASN A 265 5.65 3.64 17.40
C ASN A 265 6.58 4.63 18.11
N LEU A 266 7.58 5.13 17.39
CA LEU A 266 8.51 6.17 17.83
C LEU A 266 8.38 7.39 16.92
N SER A 267 7.54 8.32 17.33
CA SER A 267 7.32 9.60 16.64
C SER A 267 8.32 10.67 17.06
N LEU A 268 9.59 10.25 17.20
CA LEU A 268 10.71 11.03 17.72
C LEU A 268 12.00 10.65 17.00
N GLY A 269 13.06 11.42 17.23
CA GLY A 269 14.39 11.03 16.77
C GLY A 269 15.46 12.05 17.09
N THR A 270 16.70 11.58 17.09
CA THR A 270 17.92 12.36 17.34
C THR A 270 18.81 12.41 16.10
N SER A 271 19.80 13.30 16.11
CA SER A 271 20.81 13.40 15.05
C SER A 271 21.61 12.10 14.93
N VAL A 272 21.97 11.74 13.69
CA VAL A 272 22.82 10.58 13.41
C VAL A 272 24.28 11.03 13.38
N THR A 273 25.11 10.50 14.28
CA THR A 273 26.55 10.83 14.35
C THR A 273 27.45 9.61 14.13
N GLN A 274 26.86 8.42 14.00
CA GLN A 274 27.56 7.15 13.86
C GLN A 274 26.67 6.13 13.13
N SER A 275 27.25 5.00 12.74
CA SER A 275 26.55 3.90 12.08
C SER A 275 25.40 3.37 12.93
N TYR A 276 24.32 2.89 12.30
CA TYR A 276 23.25 2.18 13.02
C TYR A 276 23.76 0.98 13.82
N LYS A 277 24.91 0.41 13.42
CA LYS A 277 25.55 -0.73 14.09
C LYS A 277 26.11 -0.37 15.48
N THR A 278 26.49 0.89 15.70
CA THR A 278 27.05 1.37 16.97
C THR A 278 26.14 2.35 17.71
N ASP A 279 25.11 2.90 17.04
CA ASP A 279 24.09 3.74 17.67
C ASP A 279 23.26 2.92 18.67
N PRO A 280 23.27 3.28 19.97
CA PRO A 280 22.58 2.49 21.00
C PRO A 280 21.04 2.52 20.87
N LEU A 281 20.48 3.59 20.29
CA LEU A 281 19.05 3.67 20.03
C LEU A 281 18.67 2.79 18.83
N CYS A 282 19.50 2.74 17.78
CA CYS A 282 19.36 1.78 16.68
C CYS A 282 19.45 0.32 17.16
N GLN A 283 20.42 0.00 18.01
CA GLN A 283 20.56 -1.34 18.60
C GLN A 283 19.35 -1.72 19.45
N ALA A 284 18.77 -0.77 20.20
CA ALA A 284 17.57 -1.01 21.01
C ALA A 284 16.34 -1.32 20.14
N VAL A 285 16.10 -0.57 19.06
CA VAL A 285 14.97 -0.86 18.16
C VAL A 285 15.18 -2.15 17.37
N GLU A 286 16.43 -2.49 17.01
CA GLU A 286 16.76 -3.79 16.41
C GLU A 286 16.45 -4.95 17.37
N ARG A 287 16.75 -4.78 18.67
CA ARG A 287 16.40 -5.78 19.69
C ARG A 287 14.88 -5.96 19.79
N ALA A 288 14.10 -4.87 19.75
CA ALA A 288 12.64 -4.97 19.74
C ALA A 288 12.10 -5.68 18.48
N TRP A 289 12.68 -5.36 17.31
CA TRP A 289 12.36 -6.01 16.05
C TRP A 289 12.62 -7.52 16.10
N LYS A 290 13.80 -7.93 16.58
CA LYS A 290 14.18 -9.34 16.76
C LYS A 290 13.30 -10.05 17.80
N ALA A 291 12.72 -9.32 18.75
CA ALA A 291 11.74 -9.85 19.69
C ALA A 291 10.32 -10.04 19.09
N GLY A 292 10.14 -9.79 17.80
CA GLY A 292 8.88 -9.99 17.07
C GLY A 292 7.94 -8.78 17.11
N ILE A 293 8.42 -7.60 17.52
CA ILE A 293 7.64 -6.36 17.57
C ILE A 293 7.87 -5.58 16.28
N VAL A 294 6.80 -5.18 15.59
CA VAL A 294 6.88 -4.26 14.46
C VAL A 294 7.25 -2.88 14.98
N VAL A 295 8.39 -2.34 14.54
CA VAL A 295 8.86 -1.02 14.97
C VAL A 295 8.67 0.00 13.86
N VAL A 296 7.89 1.04 14.15
CA VAL A 296 7.55 2.13 13.21
C VAL A 296 8.15 3.43 13.75
N VAL A 297 8.89 4.15 12.90
CA VAL A 297 9.68 5.32 13.30
C VAL A 297 9.46 6.47 12.31
N SER A 298 9.33 7.70 12.81
CA SER A 298 9.28 8.88 11.95
C SER A 298 10.62 9.15 11.24
N ALA A 299 10.59 9.53 9.96
CA ALA A 299 11.80 9.82 9.20
C ALA A 299 12.55 11.08 9.68
N GLY A 300 11.83 12.05 10.24
CA GLY A 300 12.34 13.38 10.59
C GLY A 300 11.75 14.48 9.70
N ASN A 301 11.90 15.73 10.15
CA ASN A 301 11.32 16.92 9.50
C ASN A 301 12.41 17.87 8.95
N LEU A 302 13.53 17.31 8.48
CA LEU A 302 14.67 18.05 7.93
C LEU A 302 14.73 17.92 6.40
N GLY A 303 13.60 18.16 5.73
CA GLY A 303 13.47 17.96 4.29
C GLY A 303 14.02 19.09 3.42
N LYS A 304 14.10 20.32 3.94
CA LYS A 304 14.57 21.47 3.19
C LYS A 304 15.29 22.49 4.07
N THR A 305 16.17 23.27 3.45
CA THR A 305 16.78 24.47 4.03
C THR A 305 15.77 25.62 4.09
N SER A 306 16.13 26.70 4.77
CA SER A 306 15.33 27.92 4.87
C SER A 306 15.09 28.60 3.50
N ASP A 307 16.04 28.50 2.57
CA ASP A 307 15.92 28.98 1.18
C ASP A 307 15.20 27.99 0.25
N GLY A 308 14.64 26.90 0.80
CA GLY A 308 13.76 25.97 0.06
C GLY A 308 14.47 24.85 -0.68
N LYS A 309 15.79 24.71 -0.55
CA LYS A 309 16.55 23.63 -1.21
C LYS A 309 16.35 22.30 -0.50
N PRO A 310 16.21 21.17 -1.22
CA PRO A 310 16.11 19.86 -0.60
C PRO A 310 17.36 19.53 0.24
N ILE A 311 17.13 18.88 1.38
CA ILE A 311 18.19 18.28 2.20
C ILE A 311 18.12 16.76 2.01
N TRP A 312 19.27 16.16 1.68
CA TRP A 312 19.50 14.71 1.64
C TRP A 312 20.28 14.27 2.88
N GLY A 313 20.18 13.01 3.28
CA GLY A 313 20.83 12.55 4.51
C GLY A 313 20.10 12.95 5.79
N GLY A 314 18.85 13.41 5.69
CA GLY A 314 18.10 14.01 6.80
C GLY A 314 17.40 13.00 7.72
N ILE A 315 17.56 11.70 7.48
CA ILE A 315 16.93 10.62 8.26
C ILE A 315 17.54 10.60 9.66
N LYS A 316 16.69 10.66 10.69
CA LYS A 316 17.10 10.68 12.09
C LYS A 316 17.31 9.27 12.67
N SER A 317 18.04 9.18 13.78
CA SER A 317 18.09 7.97 14.61
C SER A 317 16.82 7.86 15.48
N PRO A 318 16.16 6.70 15.55
CA PRO A 318 16.58 5.39 15.03
C PRO A 318 16.04 5.01 13.63
N GLY A 319 15.45 5.97 12.90
CA GLY A 319 14.93 5.74 11.55
C GLY A 319 15.99 5.40 10.50
N ASN A 320 17.28 5.58 10.80
CA ASN A 320 18.39 5.12 9.97
C ASN A 320 18.69 3.61 10.13
N SER A 321 18.05 2.91 11.07
CA SER A 321 18.18 1.45 11.18
C SER A 321 17.49 0.75 10.00
N PRO A 322 18.11 -0.26 9.36
CA PRO A 322 17.49 -1.01 8.25
C PRO A 322 16.33 -1.90 8.73
N TYR A 323 16.28 -2.25 10.01
CA TYR A 323 15.23 -3.11 10.58
C TYR A 323 13.88 -2.42 10.66
N VAL A 324 13.85 -1.19 11.19
CA VAL A 324 12.58 -0.48 11.46
C VAL A 324 11.87 -0.03 10.18
N ILE A 325 10.57 0.22 10.28
CA ILE A 325 9.78 0.87 9.23
C ILE A 325 9.87 2.38 9.43
N THR A 326 10.67 3.04 8.60
CA THR A 326 10.85 4.50 8.63
C THR A 326 9.84 5.17 7.73
N VAL A 327 9.06 6.10 8.29
CA VAL A 327 7.88 6.69 7.64
C VAL A 327 8.11 8.16 7.35
N GLY A 328 8.08 8.53 6.07
CA GLY A 328 8.01 9.91 5.62
C GLY A 328 6.57 10.43 5.55
N ALA A 329 6.41 11.73 5.28
CA ALA A 329 5.12 12.40 5.30
C ALA A 329 4.67 12.87 3.91
N SER A 330 3.47 12.46 3.50
CA SER A 330 2.76 13.03 2.36
C SER A 330 1.75 14.10 2.79
N ASN A 331 1.34 14.89 1.81
CA ASN A 331 0.28 15.87 1.93
C ASN A 331 -0.88 15.44 1.03
N SER A 332 -1.99 15.08 1.65
CA SER A 332 -3.22 14.68 0.97
C SER A 332 -4.01 15.85 0.39
N LEU A 333 -3.52 17.08 0.59
CA LEU A 333 -4.25 18.31 0.26
C LEU A 333 -5.66 18.39 0.90
N GLN A 334 -5.89 17.58 1.95
CA GLN A 334 -7.19 17.41 2.62
C GLN A 334 -8.28 16.85 1.68
N THR A 335 -7.88 16.06 0.68
CA THR A 335 -8.78 15.35 -0.23
C THR A 335 -8.58 13.84 -0.04
N ASP A 336 -9.64 13.04 -0.17
CA ASP A 336 -9.50 11.57 -0.16
C ASP A 336 -8.92 11.04 -1.48
N GLN A 337 -8.85 11.90 -2.51
CA GLN A 337 -8.21 11.63 -3.78
C GLN A 337 -6.71 11.40 -3.54
N ARG A 338 -6.16 10.36 -4.16
CA ARG A 338 -4.73 10.01 -3.99
C ARG A 338 -3.86 10.45 -5.17
N SER A 339 -4.49 10.81 -6.29
CA SER A 339 -3.78 11.20 -7.51
C SER A 339 -3.18 12.61 -7.43
N ASP A 340 -3.67 13.46 -6.53
CA ASP A 340 -3.19 14.82 -6.24
C ASP A 340 -2.26 14.89 -5.02
N ASP A 341 -2.10 13.78 -4.29
CA ASP A 341 -1.15 13.67 -3.18
C ASP A 341 0.25 14.07 -3.61
N ILE A 342 0.93 14.81 -2.73
CA ILE A 342 2.32 15.23 -2.95
C ILE A 342 3.18 14.92 -1.73
N MET A 343 4.50 14.86 -1.94
CA MET A 343 5.44 14.81 -0.84
C MET A 343 5.45 16.14 -0.07
N THR A 344 5.46 16.06 1.27
CA THR A 344 5.63 17.25 2.09
C THR A 344 7.03 17.83 1.92
N THR A 345 7.14 19.15 2.00
CA THR A 345 8.44 19.82 1.84
C THR A 345 9.38 19.57 3.02
N TYR A 346 8.83 19.27 4.20
CA TYR A 346 9.61 19.06 5.43
C TYR A 346 10.02 17.60 5.65
N SER A 347 9.41 16.60 5.01
CA SER A 347 9.78 15.19 5.23
C SER A 347 11.26 14.98 4.94
N SER A 348 11.99 14.41 5.90
CA SER A 348 13.38 14.01 5.72
C SER A 348 13.51 12.99 4.59
N ARG A 349 14.66 13.07 3.89
CA ARG A 349 15.01 12.23 2.75
C ARG A 349 16.28 11.45 3.05
N GLY A 350 16.38 10.28 2.43
CA GLY A 350 17.59 9.48 2.43
C GLY A 350 18.75 10.11 1.64
N PRO A 351 19.82 9.34 1.40
CA PRO A 351 20.09 8.07 2.05
C PRO A 351 20.31 8.28 3.56
N THR A 352 20.58 7.24 4.35
CA THR A 352 21.04 7.47 5.73
C THR A 352 22.38 8.22 5.70
N ALA A 353 22.61 9.08 6.69
CA ALA A 353 23.74 10.02 6.65
C ALA A 353 25.12 9.33 6.70
N ILE A 354 25.21 8.16 7.33
CA ILE A 354 26.47 7.46 7.59
C ILE A 354 26.58 6.16 6.78
N ASP A 355 25.56 5.30 6.84
CA ASP A 355 25.59 3.97 6.20
C ASP A 355 25.07 3.99 4.76
N HIS A 356 24.50 5.12 4.32
CA HIS A 356 23.99 5.36 2.97
C HIS A 356 22.85 4.44 2.50
N ASP A 357 22.03 3.96 3.43
CA ASP A 357 20.88 3.10 3.12
C ASP A 357 19.69 3.90 2.55
N ILE A 358 18.88 3.23 1.72
CA ILE A 358 17.66 3.83 1.17
C ILE A 358 16.61 3.96 2.28
N LYS A 359 16.24 5.21 2.58
CA LYS A 359 15.18 5.61 3.51
C LYS A 359 14.48 6.87 2.99
N PRO A 360 13.21 7.14 3.38
CA PRO A 360 12.34 6.31 4.21
C PRO A 360 11.92 5.01 3.51
N ASP A 361 11.32 4.06 4.24
CA ASP A 361 10.81 2.82 3.64
C ASP A 361 9.50 3.07 2.88
N ILE A 362 8.64 3.93 3.43
CA ILE A 362 7.30 4.24 2.96
C ILE A 362 6.91 5.66 3.41
N VAL A 363 5.85 6.21 2.85
CA VAL A 363 5.25 7.47 3.33
C VAL A 363 3.79 7.28 3.70
N ALA A 364 3.27 8.14 4.57
CA ALA A 364 1.87 8.17 5.00
C ALA A 364 1.39 9.62 5.13
N PRO A 365 0.06 9.88 5.15
CA PRO A 365 -0.48 11.21 5.37
C PRO A 365 0.05 11.81 6.68
N GLY A 366 0.74 12.95 6.58
CA GLY A 366 1.37 13.61 7.73
C GLY A 366 1.16 15.11 7.76
N ASN A 367 0.39 15.68 6.83
CA ASN A 367 0.13 17.11 6.73
C ASN A 367 -1.33 17.42 7.07
N LYS A 368 -1.54 18.38 7.96
CA LYS A 368 -2.86 18.84 8.42
C LYS A 368 -3.73 17.67 8.89
N ILE A 369 -3.16 16.79 9.72
CA ILE A 369 -3.89 15.65 10.27
C ILE A 369 -4.55 16.08 11.57
N VAL A 370 -5.88 15.91 11.61
CA VAL A 370 -6.69 16.14 12.80
C VAL A 370 -6.66 14.89 13.68
N SER A 371 -6.33 15.07 14.96
CA SER A 371 -6.43 14.00 15.96
C SER A 371 -6.57 14.56 17.36
N VAL A 372 -6.62 13.67 18.34
CA VAL A 372 -6.93 13.98 19.74
C VAL A 372 -5.97 15.03 20.30
N ALA A 373 -6.52 16.07 20.91
CA ALA A 373 -5.77 17.01 21.74
C ALA A 373 -5.98 16.64 23.21
N ALA A 374 -4.89 16.54 23.98
CA ALA A 374 -5.00 16.41 25.43
C ALA A 374 -5.53 17.71 26.05
N ASP A 375 -6.40 17.58 27.05
CA ASP A 375 -7.06 18.75 27.66
C ASP A 375 -6.00 19.63 28.34
N GLY A 376 -5.99 20.93 28.01
CA GLY A 376 -5.03 21.89 28.57
C GLY A 376 -3.57 21.66 28.18
N CYS A 377 -3.29 20.86 27.14
CA CYS A 377 -1.92 20.57 26.75
C CYS A 377 -1.18 21.80 26.22
N ARG A 378 0.14 21.81 26.46
CA ARG A 378 1.01 22.94 26.11
C ARG A 378 0.99 23.26 24.62
N LEU A 379 1.00 22.25 23.75
CA LEU A 379 0.97 22.47 22.30
C LEU A 379 -0.26 23.24 21.85
N ALA A 380 -1.45 22.86 22.32
CA ALA A 380 -2.69 23.55 21.98
C ALA A 380 -2.77 24.95 22.60
N ALA A 381 -2.25 25.12 23.82
CA ALA A 381 -2.23 26.40 24.52
C ALA A 381 -1.30 27.44 23.85
N GLU A 382 -0.11 27.01 23.45
CA GLU A 382 0.89 27.87 22.80
C GLU A 382 0.63 28.09 21.30
N ASN A 383 -0.17 27.20 20.68
CA ASN A 383 -0.47 27.26 19.24
C ASN A 383 -1.99 27.21 18.99
N PRO A 384 -2.72 28.31 19.24
CA PRO A 384 -4.17 28.36 19.01
C PRO A 384 -4.59 27.99 17.59
N GLN A 385 -3.70 28.16 16.59
CA GLN A 385 -3.93 27.75 15.21
C GLN A 385 -4.02 26.23 15.00
N PHE A 386 -3.61 25.42 15.99
CA PHE A 386 -3.82 23.97 15.95
C PHE A 386 -5.24 23.57 16.36
N ALA A 387 -6.03 24.46 16.96
CA ALA A 387 -7.41 24.15 17.33
C ALA A 387 -8.27 23.88 16.08
N VAL A 388 -9.14 22.87 16.16
CA VAL A 388 -10.09 22.56 15.10
C VAL A 388 -11.43 23.21 15.42
N ALA A 389 -11.87 24.13 14.54
CA ALA A 389 -13.12 24.84 14.71
C ALA A 389 -14.31 23.87 14.80
N GLY A 390 -15.11 24.00 15.86
CA GLY A 390 -16.25 23.13 16.12
C GLY A 390 -15.92 21.74 16.67
N ALA A 391 -14.64 21.39 16.87
CA ALA A 391 -14.23 20.08 17.38
C ALA A 391 -13.36 20.20 18.64
N PRO A 392 -13.92 20.60 19.80
CA PRO A 392 -13.16 20.77 21.02
C PRO A 392 -12.48 19.46 21.46
N GLY A 393 -11.18 19.57 21.75
CA GLY A 393 -10.33 18.44 22.10
C GLY A 393 -9.82 17.60 20.91
N TYR A 394 -9.88 18.18 19.72
CA TYR A 394 -9.08 17.78 18.57
C TYR A 394 -8.15 18.93 18.16
N MET A 395 -6.98 18.57 17.64
CA MET A 395 -6.01 19.51 17.08
C MET A 395 -5.42 19.02 15.77
N ILE A 396 -4.99 19.95 14.94
CA ILE A 396 -4.37 19.71 13.66
C ILE A 396 -2.84 19.83 13.74
N MET A 397 -2.13 18.80 13.27
CA MET A 397 -0.66 18.78 13.30
C MET A 397 -0.06 18.38 11.96
N ASN A 398 1.23 18.68 11.81
CA ASN A 398 2.05 18.33 10.66
C ASN A 398 3.32 17.63 11.13
N GLY A 399 3.78 16.61 10.41
CA GLY A 399 5.07 15.99 10.66
C GLY A 399 5.13 14.53 10.26
N THR A 400 6.35 14.04 10.08
CA THR A 400 6.60 12.59 9.99
C THR A 400 6.25 11.86 11.29
N SER A 401 6.25 12.56 12.43
CA SER A 401 5.74 12.09 13.72
C SER A 401 4.24 11.81 13.71
N VAL A 402 3.50 12.44 12.78
CA VAL A 402 2.05 12.26 12.60
C VAL A 402 1.76 11.22 11.50
N ALA A 403 2.67 11.05 10.54
CA ALA A 403 2.59 10.00 9.52
C ALA A 403 2.92 8.59 10.07
N ALA A 404 3.93 8.48 10.94
CA ALA A 404 4.34 7.21 11.56
C ALA A 404 3.18 6.43 12.23
N PRO A 405 2.32 7.03 13.07
CA PRO A 405 1.22 6.32 13.71
C PRO A 405 0.16 5.78 12.73
N VAL A 406 0.01 6.35 11.52
CA VAL A 406 -0.84 5.77 10.47
C VAL A 406 -0.35 4.36 10.11
N VAL A 407 0.97 4.21 9.92
CA VAL A 407 1.60 2.92 9.58
C VAL A 407 1.62 1.98 10.79
N ALA A 408 1.75 2.51 12.01
CA ALA A 408 1.62 1.70 13.22
C ALA A 408 0.22 1.09 13.37
N GLY A 409 -0.83 1.87 13.10
CA GLY A 409 -2.19 1.35 13.05
C GLY A 409 -2.38 0.32 11.92
N ALA A 410 -1.82 0.58 10.73
CA ALA A 410 -1.87 -0.37 9.62
C ALA A 410 -1.24 -1.72 9.98
N ALA A 411 -0.08 -1.70 10.65
CA ALA A 411 0.57 -2.90 11.15
C ALA A 411 -0.32 -3.66 12.16
N ALA A 412 -1.03 -2.96 13.04
CA ALA A 412 -1.96 -3.59 13.97
C ALA A 412 -3.13 -4.28 13.25
N LEU A 413 -3.70 -3.66 12.21
CA LEU A 413 -4.74 -4.28 11.37
C LEU A 413 -4.21 -5.56 10.68
N MET A 414 -3.00 -5.51 10.11
CA MET A 414 -2.38 -6.66 9.47
C MET A 414 -2.12 -7.81 10.46
N LEU A 415 -1.69 -7.49 11.68
CA LEU A 415 -1.42 -8.48 12.73
C LEU A 415 -2.70 -9.07 13.33
N GLN A 416 -3.83 -8.34 13.32
CA GLN A 416 -5.14 -8.91 13.62
C GLN A 416 -5.59 -9.85 12.49
N ALA A 417 -5.38 -9.47 11.23
CA ALA A 417 -5.72 -10.29 10.07
C ALA A 417 -4.93 -11.61 10.03
N ASN A 418 -3.65 -11.56 10.41
CA ASN A 418 -2.80 -12.73 10.53
C ASN A 418 -1.74 -12.52 11.63
N SER A 419 -1.95 -13.19 12.76
CA SER A 419 -1.09 -13.06 13.94
C SER A 419 0.29 -13.69 13.77
N SER A 420 0.50 -14.54 12.76
CA SER A 420 1.77 -15.20 12.44
C SER A 420 2.72 -14.35 11.60
N LEU A 421 2.31 -13.15 11.16
CA LEU A 421 3.21 -12.27 10.42
C LEU A 421 4.38 -11.84 11.29
N THR A 422 5.58 -12.00 10.73
CA THR A 422 6.82 -11.46 11.32
C THR A 422 6.95 -9.96 11.00
N PRO A 423 7.75 -9.20 11.76
CA PRO A 423 8.00 -7.80 11.44
C PRO A 423 8.51 -7.58 10.00
N ALA A 424 9.36 -8.48 9.51
CA ALA A 424 9.87 -8.45 8.14
C ALA A 424 8.75 -8.61 7.10
N MET A 425 7.80 -9.51 7.34
CA MET A 425 6.64 -9.69 6.45
C MET A 425 5.74 -8.45 6.45
N VAL A 426 5.46 -7.88 7.63
CA VAL A 426 4.67 -6.64 7.73
C VAL A 426 5.32 -5.51 6.94
N LYS A 427 6.62 -5.28 7.15
CA LYS A 427 7.39 -4.28 6.40
C LYS A 427 7.38 -4.56 4.90
N ALA A 428 7.57 -5.82 4.50
CA ALA A 428 7.58 -6.20 3.09
C ALA A 428 6.22 -5.95 2.41
N TYR A 429 5.11 -6.30 3.06
CA TYR A 429 3.77 -6.14 2.51
C TYR A 429 3.39 -4.67 2.38
N LEU A 430 3.65 -3.86 3.41
CA LEU A 430 3.44 -2.42 3.35
C LEU A 430 4.20 -1.79 2.17
N ARG A 431 5.46 -2.20 1.96
CA ARG A 431 6.29 -1.70 0.85
C ARG A 431 5.81 -2.20 -0.51
N TYR A 432 5.39 -3.46 -0.60
CA TYR A 432 4.93 -4.07 -1.84
C TYR A 432 3.65 -3.40 -2.37
N THR A 433 2.71 -3.09 -1.47
CA THR A 433 1.40 -2.55 -1.81
C THR A 433 1.37 -1.02 -1.90
N ALA A 434 2.40 -0.33 -1.39
CA ALA A 434 2.50 1.13 -1.41
C ALA A 434 2.28 1.72 -2.81
N GLN A 435 1.55 2.83 -2.91
CA GLN A 435 1.33 3.55 -4.16
C GLN A 435 2.44 4.58 -4.37
N ARG A 436 3.06 4.58 -5.54
CA ARG A 436 4.01 5.66 -5.89
C ARG A 436 3.27 7.00 -5.99
N ILE A 437 3.74 8.00 -5.27
CA ILE A 437 3.34 9.40 -5.43
C ILE A 437 4.08 9.98 -6.63
N ASN A 438 3.41 10.80 -7.43
CA ASN A 438 4.10 11.55 -8.48
C ASN A 438 5.04 12.57 -7.83
N SER A 439 6.35 12.35 -7.96
CA SER A 439 7.35 13.33 -7.51
C SER A 439 7.90 14.11 -8.69
N ASN A 440 8.43 15.30 -8.41
CA ASN A 440 9.10 16.13 -9.41
C ASN A 440 10.48 15.58 -9.82
N TYR A 441 10.88 14.40 -9.30
CA TYR A 441 12.15 13.78 -9.62
C TYR A 441 11.97 12.82 -10.79
N ASN A 442 12.57 13.18 -11.94
CA ASN A 442 12.71 12.26 -13.07
C ASN A 442 13.76 11.16 -12.81
N ASN A 443 14.50 11.23 -11.70
CA ASN A 443 15.51 10.26 -11.27
C ASN A 443 14.90 9.27 -10.26
N LEU A 444 14.92 7.98 -10.57
CA LEU A 444 14.35 6.92 -9.74
C LEU A 444 15.02 6.83 -8.36
N LEU A 445 16.34 7.00 -8.25
CA LEU A 445 17.03 6.97 -6.96
C LEU A 445 16.57 8.12 -6.05
N LEU A 446 16.56 9.35 -6.55
CA LEU A 446 16.10 10.53 -5.80
C LEU A 446 14.62 10.40 -5.39
N ASP A 447 13.81 9.79 -6.25
CA ASP A 447 12.43 9.44 -5.95
C ASP A 447 12.36 8.46 -4.76
N ARG A 448 13.13 7.36 -4.79
CA ARG A 448 13.18 6.38 -3.69
C ARG A 448 13.74 6.94 -2.39
N LEU A 449 14.75 7.79 -2.46
CA LEU A 449 15.29 8.51 -1.29
C LEU A 449 14.30 9.53 -0.73
N THR A 450 13.27 9.91 -1.48
CA THR A 450 12.23 10.85 -1.02
C THR A 450 10.99 10.15 -0.47
N GLN A 451 10.44 9.18 -1.21
CA GLN A 451 9.16 8.53 -0.88
C GLN A 451 9.26 7.04 -0.54
N GLY A 452 10.45 6.44 -0.60
CA GLY A 452 10.63 5.01 -0.41
C GLY A 452 9.86 4.20 -1.45
N SER A 453 9.11 3.21 -0.96
CA SER A 453 8.20 2.42 -1.80
C SER A 453 6.95 3.18 -2.25
N GLY A 454 6.62 4.31 -1.61
CA GLY A 454 5.46 5.14 -1.92
C GLY A 454 4.53 5.34 -0.72
N LEU A 455 3.33 5.86 -0.97
CA LEU A 455 2.28 6.07 0.01
C LEU A 455 1.61 4.77 0.45
N VAL A 456 1.43 4.59 1.75
CA VAL A 456 0.80 3.41 2.34
C VAL A 456 -0.54 3.05 1.68
N ASN A 457 -0.78 1.74 1.49
CA ASN A 457 -2.02 1.18 0.99
C ASN A 457 -2.49 0.10 1.97
N ILE A 458 -3.35 0.51 2.90
CA ILE A 458 -3.73 -0.32 4.05
C ILE A 458 -4.65 -1.45 3.60
N ASP A 459 -5.61 -1.18 2.71
CA ASP A 459 -6.51 -2.19 2.15
C ASP A 459 -5.73 -3.35 1.54
N ALA A 460 -4.82 -3.06 0.60
CA ALA A 460 -4.03 -4.09 -0.04
C ALA A 460 -3.08 -4.79 0.96
N ALA A 461 -2.44 -4.06 1.89
CA ALA A 461 -1.52 -4.67 2.86
C ALA A 461 -2.25 -5.67 3.79
N VAL A 462 -3.44 -5.31 4.25
CA VAL A 462 -4.29 -6.18 5.09
C VAL A 462 -4.84 -7.36 4.28
N ARG A 463 -5.30 -7.14 3.05
CA ARG A 463 -5.74 -8.25 2.19
C ARG A 463 -4.63 -9.24 1.92
N LEU A 464 -3.40 -8.76 1.72
CA LEU A 464 -2.23 -9.64 1.55
C LEU A 464 -1.93 -10.41 2.85
N ALA A 465 -2.08 -9.77 4.01
CA ALA A 465 -2.01 -10.46 5.30
C ALA A 465 -3.08 -11.56 5.44
N GLN A 466 -4.31 -11.30 4.99
CA GLN A 466 -5.42 -12.26 5.03
C GLN A 466 -5.17 -13.49 4.14
N THR A 467 -4.55 -13.32 2.97
CA THR A 467 -4.22 -14.41 2.04
C THR A 467 -2.91 -15.15 2.37
N THR A 468 -2.18 -14.68 3.38
CA THR A 468 -0.97 -15.34 3.88
C THR A 468 -1.35 -16.51 4.77
N VAL A 469 -0.61 -17.63 4.68
CA VAL A 469 -0.83 -18.80 5.54
C VAL A 469 -0.78 -18.43 7.03
N LYS A 470 -1.55 -19.14 7.87
CA LYS A 470 -1.70 -18.80 9.30
C LYS A 470 -0.50 -19.17 10.18
N ASN A 471 0.53 -19.79 9.62
CA ASN A 471 1.78 -20.19 10.28
C ASN A 471 3.01 -19.59 9.57
N ALA A 472 2.89 -18.35 9.10
CA ALA A 472 3.90 -17.70 8.27
C ALA A 472 5.27 -17.61 8.94
N ASP A 473 5.30 -17.48 10.27
CA ASP A 473 6.51 -17.47 11.11
C ASP A 473 7.26 -18.82 11.16
N ARG A 474 6.66 -19.90 10.67
CA ARG A 474 7.19 -21.28 10.77
C ARG A 474 7.29 -21.99 9.42
N ILE A 475 7.17 -21.26 8.32
CA ILE A 475 7.27 -21.84 6.97
C ILE A 475 8.68 -22.41 6.77
N ALA A 476 8.76 -23.67 6.35
CA ALA A 476 10.01 -24.28 5.92
C ALA A 476 10.49 -23.68 4.60
N ILE A 477 11.80 -23.64 4.38
CA ILE A 477 12.39 -23.20 3.10
C ILE A 477 11.74 -23.95 1.93
N GLY A 478 11.29 -23.22 0.91
CA GLY A 478 10.56 -23.75 -0.25
C GLY A 478 9.04 -23.88 -0.06
N GLY A 479 8.51 -23.64 1.13
CA GLY A 479 7.08 -23.57 1.40
C GLY A 479 6.42 -22.30 0.85
N SER A 480 5.11 -22.36 0.58
CA SER A 480 4.34 -21.21 0.13
C SER A 480 4.04 -20.25 1.28
N LEU A 481 4.24 -18.95 1.05
CA LEU A 481 3.81 -17.88 1.96
C LEU A 481 2.31 -17.60 1.86
N LEU A 482 1.70 -17.90 0.70
CA LEU A 482 0.29 -17.65 0.44
C LEU A 482 -0.54 -18.94 0.56
N GLU A 483 -1.80 -18.79 0.96
CA GLU A 483 -2.76 -19.89 1.07
C GLU A 483 -2.96 -20.61 -0.28
N LYS A 484 -3.42 -21.88 -0.24
CA LYS A 484 -3.56 -22.70 -1.43
C LYS A 484 -4.46 -22.02 -2.47
N GLY A 485 -3.97 -21.91 -3.71
CA GLY A 485 -4.68 -21.25 -4.81
C GLY A 485 -4.50 -19.73 -4.86
N GLN A 486 -3.73 -19.15 -3.93
CA GLN A 486 -3.34 -17.74 -3.98
C GLN A 486 -1.92 -17.60 -4.55
N THR A 487 -1.76 -16.63 -5.44
CA THR A 487 -0.48 -16.19 -5.99
C THR A 487 -0.42 -14.66 -5.95
N LEU A 488 0.76 -14.07 -6.16
CA LEU A 488 0.84 -12.62 -6.34
C LEU A 488 0.13 -12.14 -7.62
N SER A 489 -0.08 -13.02 -8.61
CA SER A 489 -0.91 -12.70 -9.78
C SER A 489 -2.39 -12.66 -9.42
N THR A 490 -2.92 -13.65 -8.68
CA THR A 490 -4.34 -13.65 -8.26
C THR A 490 -4.67 -12.53 -7.28
N PHE A 491 -3.68 -12.08 -6.51
CA PHE A 491 -3.80 -10.94 -5.61
C PHE A 491 -4.05 -9.63 -6.37
N GLY A 492 -3.47 -9.51 -7.57
CA GLY A 492 -3.60 -8.35 -8.46
C GLY A 492 -2.54 -7.27 -8.21
N THR A 493 -2.55 -6.26 -9.07
CA THR A 493 -1.58 -5.14 -9.05
C THR A 493 -2.22 -3.79 -8.73
N THR A 494 -3.54 -3.79 -8.49
CA THR A 494 -4.34 -2.59 -8.25
C THR A 494 -5.46 -2.88 -7.27
N ASN A 495 -5.88 -1.87 -6.51
CA ASN A 495 -7.14 -1.85 -5.76
C ASN A 495 -7.83 -0.49 -5.90
N THR A 496 -9.00 -0.35 -5.29
CA THR A 496 -9.76 0.91 -5.30
C THR A 496 -9.73 1.53 -3.91
N ILE A 497 -9.28 2.78 -3.80
CA ILE A 497 -9.31 3.56 -2.56
C ILE A 497 -9.99 4.90 -2.87
N ALA A 498 -10.97 5.29 -2.05
CA ALA A 498 -11.75 6.51 -2.24
C ALA A 498 -12.30 6.66 -3.68
N GLY A 499 -12.78 5.55 -4.27
CA GLY A 499 -13.31 5.53 -5.63
C GLY A 499 -12.25 5.61 -6.76
N GLN A 500 -10.96 5.62 -6.43
CA GLN A 500 -9.87 5.69 -7.42
C GLN A 500 -9.11 4.38 -7.54
N THR A 501 -8.74 4.02 -8.76
CA THR A 501 -7.82 2.90 -9.00
C THR A 501 -6.41 3.29 -8.57
N VAL A 502 -5.89 2.57 -7.58
CA VAL A 502 -4.54 2.71 -7.05
C VAL A 502 -3.66 1.59 -7.59
N ASN A 503 -2.52 1.95 -8.17
CA ASN A 503 -1.51 1.00 -8.64
C ASN A 503 -0.49 0.71 -7.54
N PHE A 504 -0.17 -0.57 -7.35
CA PHE A 504 0.86 -0.96 -6.39
C PHE A 504 2.25 -0.60 -6.93
N GLY A 505 3.15 -0.27 -6.01
CA GLY A 505 4.54 0.04 -6.28
C GLY A 505 5.31 -1.17 -6.78
N ARG A 506 4.92 -2.40 -6.41
CA ARG A 506 5.43 -3.70 -6.92
C ARG A 506 6.93 -3.98 -6.72
N TYR A 507 7.71 -3.04 -6.18
CA TYR A 507 9.15 -3.20 -5.95
C TYR A 507 9.48 -3.36 -4.47
N LEU A 508 10.17 -4.46 -4.15
CA LEU A 508 10.89 -4.65 -2.89
C LEU A 508 12.36 -4.32 -3.13
N LEU A 509 12.79 -3.11 -2.76
CA LEU A 509 14.19 -2.70 -2.82
C LEU A 509 14.85 -3.01 -1.47
N TYR A 510 15.66 -4.07 -1.41
CA TYR A 510 16.46 -4.38 -0.23
C TYR A 510 17.94 -4.30 -0.62
N SER A 511 18.64 -3.29 -0.11
CA SER A 511 20.10 -3.14 -0.25
C SER A 511 20.63 -2.61 1.08
N ASP A 512 21.79 -3.13 1.48
CA ASP A 512 22.54 -2.76 2.69
C ASP A 512 23.98 -2.52 2.18
N GLY A 513 24.29 -1.28 1.79
CA GLY A 513 25.53 -0.89 1.10
C GLY A 513 25.58 -1.08 -0.44
N LEU A 514 26.79 -1.17 -0.99
CA LEU A 514 27.07 -1.57 -2.39
C LEU A 514 26.64 -3.03 -2.63
N LEU A 515 26.04 -3.34 -3.79
CA LEU A 515 25.37 -4.61 -4.06
C LEU A 515 26.32 -5.70 -4.58
N PHE A 516 26.83 -6.53 -3.68
CA PHE A 516 27.55 -7.80 -3.94
C PHE A 516 26.67 -9.01 -3.59
N ARG A 517 26.70 -10.12 -4.36
CA ARG A 517 25.65 -11.15 -4.29
C ARG A 517 26.05 -12.57 -4.76
N ASP A 518 26.32 -13.51 -3.85
CA ASP A 518 26.62 -14.94 -4.15
C ASP A 518 25.38 -15.83 -4.29
N ALA A 519 24.40 -15.42 -5.11
CA ALA A 519 23.16 -16.20 -5.33
C ALA A 519 22.28 -15.61 -6.44
N ILE A 520 21.22 -16.35 -6.81
CA ILE A 520 20.46 -16.08 -8.02
C ILE A 520 19.79 -14.70 -8.05
N ILE A 521 20.20 -13.86 -9.01
CA ILE A 521 19.59 -12.56 -9.31
C ILE A 521 18.47 -12.76 -10.31
N MET A 522 17.21 -12.81 -9.84
CA MET A 522 16.05 -12.87 -10.72
C MET A 522 15.29 -11.56 -10.81
N ALA A 523 15.25 -11.00 -12.01
CA ALA A 523 14.52 -9.78 -12.34
C ALA A 523 13.70 -10.00 -13.61
N LYS A 524 12.41 -9.63 -13.56
CA LYS A 524 11.60 -9.38 -14.76
C LYS A 524 11.67 -7.87 -15.03
N GLY A 525 12.43 -7.46 -16.05
CA GLY A 525 12.74 -6.06 -16.34
C GLY A 525 14.25 -5.77 -16.36
N PHE A 526 14.70 -4.75 -15.63
CA PHE A 526 16.08 -4.25 -15.71
C PHE A 526 16.83 -4.47 -14.39
N VAL A 527 18.08 -4.91 -14.50
CA VAL A 527 19.06 -4.82 -13.39
C VAL A 527 20.09 -3.77 -13.81
N LEU A 528 20.22 -2.73 -12.99
CA LEU A 528 21.10 -1.59 -13.22
C LEU A 528 21.97 -1.38 -11.98
N THR A 529 23.28 -1.29 -12.19
CA THR A 529 24.24 -1.02 -11.12
C THR A 529 25.37 -0.14 -11.65
N ASP A 530 25.96 0.64 -10.75
CA ASP A 530 27.25 1.32 -10.95
C ASP A 530 28.27 0.76 -9.95
N GLY A 531 29.48 0.47 -10.41
CA GLY A 531 30.56 -0.08 -9.57
C GLY A 531 30.82 -1.56 -9.84
N PHE A 532 30.91 -2.37 -8.79
CA PHE A 532 31.26 -3.78 -8.94
C PHE A 532 30.03 -4.64 -8.64
N ILE A 533 29.64 -5.52 -9.58
CA ILE A 533 28.82 -6.69 -9.27
C ILE A 533 29.78 -7.86 -9.08
N LEU A 534 29.98 -8.28 -7.83
CA LEU A 534 30.64 -9.55 -7.50
C LEU A 534 29.56 -10.56 -7.10
N THR A 535 29.57 -11.72 -7.74
CA THR A 535 28.50 -12.72 -7.63
C THR A 535 29.00 -14.14 -7.88
N ASP A 536 29.18 -14.95 -6.84
CA ASP A 536 29.41 -16.39 -7.01
C ASP A 536 28.07 -17.13 -7.13
N GLY A 537 27.64 -17.44 -8.36
CA GLY A 537 26.37 -18.11 -8.64
C GLY A 537 25.75 -17.74 -9.98
N PHE A 538 24.41 -17.76 -10.12
CA PHE A 538 23.74 -17.51 -11.41
C PHE A 538 22.98 -16.18 -11.49
N ILE A 539 23.19 -15.32 -12.48
CA ILE A 539 22.30 -14.16 -12.73
C ILE A 539 21.24 -14.56 -13.76
N LEU A 540 19.95 -14.31 -13.51
CA LEU A 540 18.81 -14.76 -14.33
C LEU A 540 17.82 -13.63 -14.61
N THR A 541 17.90 -13.00 -15.78
CA THR A 541 17.04 -11.85 -16.10
C THR A 541 16.13 -12.06 -17.28
N ASP A 542 14.85 -11.74 -17.10
CA ASP A 542 13.85 -11.65 -18.16
C ASP A 542 13.78 -10.17 -18.60
N GLY A 543 14.80 -9.72 -19.36
CA GLY A 543 15.00 -8.32 -19.75
C GLY A 543 16.47 -7.92 -19.99
N PHE A 544 16.92 -6.76 -19.51
CA PHE A 544 18.28 -6.24 -19.78
C PHE A 544 19.12 -6.10 -18.51
N ILE A 545 20.41 -6.37 -18.64
CA ILE A 545 21.42 -6.01 -17.65
C ILE A 545 22.31 -4.93 -18.28
N LEU A 546 22.36 -3.75 -17.66
CA LEU A 546 23.26 -2.67 -18.05
C LEU A 546 24.11 -2.27 -16.85
N THR A 547 25.42 -2.20 -17.08
CA THR A 547 26.42 -1.97 -16.04
C THR A 547 27.51 -1.03 -16.56
N ASP A 548 27.85 -0.01 -15.78
CA ASP A 548 29.05 0.80 -15.96
C ASP A 548 30.06 0.40 -14.87
N GLY A 549 30.82 -0.66 -15.13
CA GLY A 549 31.74 -1.25 -14.16
C GLY A 549 32.03 -2.72 -14.41
N PHE A 550 32.55 -3.42 -13.41
CA PHE A 550 32.96 -4.81 -13.55
C PHE A 550 31.88 -5.76 -13.04
N ILE A 551 31.53 -6.75 -13.85
CA ILE A 551 30.78 -7.94 -13.39
C ILE A 551 31.80 -9.05 -13.23
N LEU A 552 31.94 -9.55 -12.01
CA LEU A 552 32.84 -10.64 -11.65
C LEU A 552 32.02 -11.76 -11.02
N THR A 553 32.01 -12.92 -11.67
CA THR A 553 31.16 -14.03 -11.29
C THR A 553 31.89 -15.37 -11.35
N ASP A 554 32.03 -16.10 -10.24
CA ASP A 554 32.53 -17.49 -10.31
C ASP A 554 31.44 -18.51 -10.74
N GLY A 555 30.23 -18.06 -11.15
CA GLY A 555 29.15 -18.88 -11.73
C GLY A 555 28.62 -18.42 -13.11
N PHE A 556 27.34 -18.66 -13.49
CA PHE A 556 26.82 -18.43 -14.87
C PHE A 556 25.73 -17.34 -14.99
N ILE A 557 25.80 -16.49 -16.01
CA ILE A 557 24.76 -15.49 -16.32
C ILE A 557 23.83 -16.01 -17.43
N LEU A 558 22.51 -15.96 -17.20
CA LEU A 558 21.43 -16.35 -18.10
C LEU A 558 20.43 -15.20 -18.25
N THR A 559 20.08 -14.85 -19.48
CA THR A 559 19.23 -13.71 -19.78
C THR A 559 18.40 -14.00 -21.02
N ASP A 560 17.10 -13.69 -20.94
CA ASP A 560 16.19 -13.76 -22.10
C ASP A 560 16.21 -12.45 -22.93
N GLY A 561 17.08 -11.48 -22.59
CA GLY A 561 17.38 -10.26 -23.36
C GLY A 561 18.88 -9.92 -23.46
N PHE A 562 19.27 -8.65 -23.62
CA PHE A 562 20.67 -8.24 -23.91
C PHE A 562 21.44 -7.78 -22.66
N ILE A 563 22.74 -8.06 -22.62
CA ILE A 563 23.70 -7.46 -21.67
C ILE A 563 24.53 -6.41 -22.41
N LEU A 564 24.58 -5.19 -21.89
CA LEU A 564 25.46 -4.12 -22.39
C LEU A 564 26.33 -3.62 -21.24
N THR A 565 27.63 -3.60 -21.48
CA THR A 565 28.65 -3.22 -20.49
C THR A 565 29.70 -2.36 -21.17
N ASP A 566 30.05 -1.23 -20.56
CA ASP A 566 31.21 -0.42 -20.98
C ASP A 566 32.49 -0.85 -20.22
N GLY A 567 32.36 -1.74 -19.22
CA GLY A 567 33.45 -2.39 -18.47
C GLY A 567 33.67 -3.87 -18.84
N PHE A 568 34.49 -4.57 -18.06
CA PHE A 568 34.82 -5.98 -18.31
C PHE A 568 33.89 -6.94 -17.57
N ILE A 569 33.46 -8.00 -18.24
CA ILE A 569 32.79 -9.17 -17.64
C ILE A 569 33.84 -10.26 -17.49
N LEU A 570 34.00 -10.77 -16.28
CA LEU A 570 34.97 -11.81 -15.92
C LEU A 570 34.26 -13.02 -15.34
#